data_AF-A0A2H1V000-F1
#
_entry.id   AF-A0A2H1V000-F1
#
_cell.length_a   1.000
_cell.length_b   1.000
_cell.length_c   1.000
_cell.angle_alpha   90.00
_cell.angle_beta   90.00
_cell.angle_gamma   90.00
#
_symmetry.space_group_name_H-M   'P 1'
#
loop_
_entity.id
_entity.type
_entity.pdbx_description
1 polymer ?
#
loop_
_entity_poly.entity_id
_entity_poly.type
_entity_poly.pdbx_seq_one_letter_code
_entity_poly.pdbx_strand_id
1 'polypeptide(L)'
;MDSSKFSEIKLSDFKWINEPKKWRISDKGLEVTTDEKTDYWEGTWYNFHHNTGHVYGIQIKDDFTFTVCVEADFTTLYDQAGLMMYFDDKHWLKAGIEYNDGQPMISSVLTNELSDWGTGWKIFLCNLLK
;
A
#
# COMPACT_ATOMS: atom_id res chain seq x y z
N MET A 1 -14.31 -9.86 -18.11
CA MET A 1 -12.85 -9.71 -18.04
C MET A 1 -12.23 -11.06 -18.33
N ASP A 2 -11.36 -11.13 -19.32
CA ASP A 2 -10.62 -12.35 -19.65
C ASP A 2 -9.43 -12.47 -18.69
N SER A 3 -9.58 -13.30 -17.66
CA SER A 3 -8.57 -13.49 -16.61
C SER A 3 -7.33 -14.25 -17.09
N SER A 4 -7.36 -14.83 -18.31
CA SER A 4 -6.23 -15.58 -18.88
C SER A 4 -4.99 -14.73 -19.14
N LYS A 5 -5.14 -13.40 -19.25
CA LYS A 5 -4.00 -12.48 -19.46
C LYS A 5 -3.10 -12.30 -18.23
N PHE A 6 -3.63 -12.53 -17.03
CA PHE A 6 -2.91 -12.26 -15.78
C PHE A 6 -2.45 -13.53 -15.06
N SER A 7 -2.83 -14.72 -15.55
CA SER A 7 -2.53 -16.01 -14.91
C SER A 7 -1.04 -16.39 -14.92
N GLU A 8 -0.23 -15.73 -15.73
CA GLU A 8 1.21 -15.99 -15.81
C GLU A 8 2.08 -14.99 -15.04
N ILE A 9 1.47 -13.95 -14.45
CA ILE A 9 2.22 -12.93 -13.69
C ILE A 9 2.75 -13.57 -12.41
N LYS A 10 4.06 -13.44 -12.21
CA LYS A 10 4.77 -13.90 -11.01
C LYS A 10 5.23 -12.71 -10.18
N LEU A 11 5.43 -12.93 -8.89
CA LEU A 11 6.03 -11.93 -8.00
C LEU A 11 7.43 -11.49 -8.47
N SER A 12 8.13 -12.30 -9.27
CA SER A 12 9.43 -11.92 -9.87
C SER A 12 9.33 -10.87 -10.97
N ASP A 13 8.14 -10.62 -11.52
CA ASP A 13 7.92 -9.64 -12.59
C ASP A 13 7.69 -8.22 -12.05
N PHE A 14 7.49 -8.12 -10.74
CA PHE A 14 7.26 -6.88 -10.02
C PHE A 14 8.58 -6.16 -9.77
N LYS A 15 8.48 -4.84 -9.55
CA LYS A 15 9.61 -3.96 -9.28
C LYS A 15 9.30 -3.04 -8.12
N TRP A 16 10.35 -2.65 -7.42
CA TRP A 16 10.28 -1.68 -6.34
C TRP A 16 10.25 -0.25 -6.87
N ILE A 17 9.40 0.56 -6.26
CA ILE A 17 9.55 2.00 -6.11
C ILE A 17 9.93 2.20 -4.65
N ASN A 18 11.08 2.82 -4.41
CA ASN A 18 11.73 2.93 -3.09
C ASN A 18 11.94 1.55 -2.46
N GLU A 19 12.94 0.80 -2.94
CA GLU A 19 13.26 -0.51 -2.39
C GLU A 19 13.69 -0.41 -0.91
N PRO A 20 13.07 -1.17 0.00
CA PRO A 20 13.44 -1.18 1.41
C PRO A 20 14.77 -1.91 1.64
N LYS A 21 15.49 -1.60 2.71
CA LYS A 21 16.73 -2.31 3.07
C LYS A 21 16.54 -3.80 3.36
N LYS A 22 15.34 -4.21 3.78
CA LYS A 22 15.02 -5.58 4.20
C LYS A 22 13.71 -6.02 3.57
N TRP A 23 13.82 -6.91 2.61
CA TRP A 23 12.69 -7.64 2.04
C TRP A 23 13.14 -9.00 1.53
N ARG A 24 12.18 -9.90 1.33
CA ARG A 24 12.40 -11.18 0.64
C ARG A 24 11.10 -11.69 0.04
N ILE A 25 11.22 -12.47 -1.02
CA ILE A 25 10.13 -13.31 -1.51
C ILE A 25 10.34 -14.71 -0.92
N SER A 26 9.31 -15.24 -0.27
CA SER A 26 9.26 -16.61 0.25
C SER A 26 8.07 -17.36 -0.38
N ASP A 27 7.93 -18.64 -0.07
CA ASP A 27 6.79 -19.44 -0.53
C ASP A 27 5.44 -18.92 0.01
N LYS A 28 5.47 -18.06 1.03
CA LYS A 28 4.28 -17.43 1.63
C LYS A 28 3.92 -16.10 0.97
N GLY A 29 4.80 -15.53 0.15
CA GLY A 29 4.60 -14.23 -0.50
C GLY A 29 5.76 -13.25 -0.28
N LEU A 30 5.44 -11.96 -0.30
CA LEU A 30 6.39 -10.88 -0.09
C LEU A 30 6.45 -10.52 1.40
N GLU A 31 7.64 -10.57 1.98
CA GLU A 31 7.91 -10.12 3.35
C GLU A 31 8.74 -8.84 3.31
N VAL A 32 8.31 -7.81 4.03
CA VAL A 32 8.89 -6.46 3.95
C VAL A 32 9.07 -5.90 5.35
N THR A 33 10.20 -5.22 5.60
CA THR A 33 10.38 -4.34 6.74
C THR A 33 10.58 -2.91 6.22
N THR A 34 9.73 -1.99 6.65
CA THR A 34 9.80 -0.59 6.24
C THR A 34 11.08 0.07 6.75
N ASP A 35 11.61 1.00 5.95
CA ASP A 35 12.63 1.95 6.41
C ASP A 35 11.96 3.07 7.22
N GLU A 36 12.74 3.69 8.11
CA GLU A 36 12.26 4.81 8.92
C GLU A 36 11.89 6.02 8.06
N LYS A 37 10.86 6.77 8.49
CA LYS A 37 10.42 8.05 7.89
C LYS A 37 10.05 7.93 6.40
N THR A 38 9.31 6.88 6.07
CA THR A 38 8.77 6.63 4.75
C THR A 38 7.28 6.95 4.73
N ASP A 39 6.80 7.69 3.73
CA ASP A 39 5.39 8.04 3.59
C ASP A 39 5.01 8.42 2.15
N TYR A 40 3.72 8.41 1.86
CA TYR A 40 3.10 8.99 0.67
C TYR A 40 2.07 10.05 1.08
N TRP A 41 2.35 11.32 0.80
CA TRP A 41 1.45 12.44 1.04
C TRP A 41 1.80 13.63 0.14
N GLU A 42 0.80 14.26 -0.47
CA GLU A 42 1.01 15.37 -1.40
C GLU A 42 0.24 16.63 -0.95
N GLY A 43 0.95 17.51 -0.24
CA GLY A 43 0.61 18.92 -0.03
C GLY A 43 -0.56 19.24 0.91
N THR A 44 -1.68 18.52 0.84
CA THR A 44 -2.93 18.89 1.52
C THR A 44 -2.74 19.09 3.02
N TRP A 45 -3.18 20.25 3.51
CA TRP A 45 -3.10 20.73 4.90
C TRP A 45 -1.69 20.94 5.46
N TYR A 46 -0.78 20.02 5.21
CA TYR A 46 0.52 19.97 5.86
C TYR A 46 1.68 20.57 5.05
N ASN A 47 1.47 20.86 3.76
CA ASN A 47 2.44 21.49 2.86
C ASN A 47 3.78 20.74 2.68
N PHE A 48 3.84 19.47 3.10
CA PHE A 48 4.94 18.56 2.79
C PHE A 48 4.55 17.58 1.67
N HIS A 49 5.58 17.14 0.96
CA HIS A 49 5.50 16.24 -0.18
C HIS A 49 6.39 15.04 0.10
N HIS A 50 5.77 13.90 0.36
CA HIS A 50 6.46 12.64 0.62
C HIS A 50 6.05 11.63 -0.46
N ASN A 51 7.04 11.05 -1.13
CA ASN A 51 6.87 9.94 -2.08
C ASN A 51 7.82 8.78 -1.75
N THR A 52 8.21 8.63 -0.48
CA THR A 52 9.30 7.76 -0.03
C THR A 52 8.84 6.38 0.45
N GLY A 53 7.53 6.16 0.51
CA GLY A 53 6.96 4.85 0.85
C GLY A 53 7.36 3.74 -0.12
N HIS A 54 7.36 2.51 0.37
CA HIS A 54 7.75 1.33 -0.40
C HIS A 54 6.57 0.80 -1.22
N VAL A 55 6.75 0.65 -2.53
CA VAL A 55 5.75 0.05 -3.43
C VAL A 55 6.40 -1.07 -4.22
N TYR A 56 5.83 -2.27 -4.12
CA TYR A 56 6.20 -3.38 -4.99
C TYR A 56 5.08 -3.62 -6.00
N GLY A 57 5.32 -3.27 -7.26
CA GLY A 57 4.26 -3.22 -8.26
C GLY A 57 4.68 -3.70 -9.63
N ILE A 58 3.70 -3.95 -10.48
CA ILE A 58 3.86 -4.26 -11.89
C ILE A 58 3.03 -3.29 -12.72
N GLN A 59 3.52 -2.95 -13.91
CA GLN A 59 2.79 -2.08 -14.81
C GLN A 59 1.73 -2.88 -15.58
N ILE A 60 0.47 -2.45 -15.46
CA ILE A 60 -0.67 -3.00 -16.21
C ILE A 60 -1.27 -1.88 -17.06
N LYS A 61 -1.64 -2.18 -18.31
CA LYS A 61 -2.23 -1.21 -19.27
C LYS A 61 -3.71 -1.44 -19.57
N ASP A 62 -4.22 -2.63 -19.27
CA ASP A 62 -5.61 -3.02 -19.47
C ASP A 62 -6.42 -2.89 -18.18
N ASP A 63 -7.75 -2.96 -18.26
CA ASP A 63 -8.60 -3.05 -17.07
C ASP A 63 -8.21 -4.26 -16.22
N PHE A 64 -8.12 -4.07 -14.91
CA PHE A 64 -7.68 -5.10 -13.97
C PHE A 64 -8.49 -5.09 -12.69
N THR A 65 -8.44 -6.21 -11.99
CA THR A 65 -8.85 -6.32 -10.59
C THR A 65 -7.64 -6.81 -9.81
N PHE A 66 -7.30 -6.10 -8.73
CA PHE A 66 -6.19 -6.47 -7.86
C PHE A 66 -6.70 -6.76 -6.46
N THR A 67 -6.34 -7.92 -5.92
CA THR A 67 -6.67 -8.35 -4.57
C THR A 67 -5.40 -8.84 -3.90
N VAL A 68 -5.18 -8.40 -2.67
CA VAL A 68 -4.03 -8.79 -1.85
C VAL A 68 -4.48 -9.08 -0.42
N CYS A 69 -3.86 -10.06 0.21
CA CYS A 69 -3.97 -10.29 1.65
C CYS A 69 -2.76 -9.63 2.33
N VAL A 70 -3.01 -8.78 3.31
CA VAL A 70 -1.94 -8.06 4.03
C VAL A 70 -1.97 -8.49 5.49
N GLU A 71 -0.84 -9.00 5.96
CA GLU A 71 -0.57 -9.29 7.36
C GLU A 71 0.58 -8.38 7.81
N ALA A 72 0.36 -7.59 8.85
CA ALA A 72 1.37 -6.67 9.35
C ALA A 72 1.22 -6.46 10.87
N ASP A 73 2.35 -6.32 11.54
CA ASP A 73 2.44 -6.00 12.96
C ASP A 73 2.41 -4.47 13.14
N PHE A 74 1.20 -3.89 13.08
CA PHE A 74 0.99 -2.46 13.32
C PHE A 74 1.27 -2.12 14.79
N THR A 75 2.39 -1.46 15.06
CA THR A 75 2.86 -1.20 16.43
C THR A 75 3.14 0.27 16.69
N THR A 76 3.40 1.04 15.65
CA THR A 76 3.77 2.46 15.72
C THR A 76 2.71 3.33 15.06
N LEU A 77 2.56 4.55 15.58
CA LEU A 77 1.67 5.55 14.99
C LEU A 77 2.06 5.81 13.53
N TYR A 78 1.08 5.77 12.63
CA TYR A 78 1.18 5.91 11.18
C TYR A 78 1.82 4.73 10.44
N ASP A 79 1.93 3.55 11.08
CA ASP A 79 2.20 2.32 10.35
C ASP A 79 1.09 2.09 9.32
N GLN A 80 1.50 1.89 8.06
CA GLN A 80 0.60 1.74 6.92
C GLN A 80 0.99 0.51 6.11
N ALA A 81 0.00 -0.31 5.75
CA ALA A 81 0.20 -1.40 4.81
C ALA A 81 -1.09 -1.67 4.02
N GLY A 82 -0.95 -1.95 2.73
CA GLY A 82 -2.09 -2.05 1.84
C GLY A 82 -1.71 -2.20 0.38
N LEU A 83 -2.62 -1.73 -0.49
CA LEU A 83 -2.44 -1.65 -1.92
C LEU A 83 -2.12 -0.23 -2.37
N MET A 84 -1.46 -0.14 -3.51
CA MET A 84 -1.11 1.12 -4.16
C MET A 84 -1.43 1.00 -5.66
N MET A 85 -2.12 2.00 -6.20
CA MET A 85 -2.16 2.27 -7.63
C MET A 85 -1.32 3.52 -7.88
N TYR A 86 -0.23 3.39 -8.61
CA TYR A 86 0.72 4.49 -8.84
C TYR A 86 0.83 4.76 -10.34
N PHE A 87 0.55 5.99 -10.75
CA PHE A 87 0.71 6.45 -12.13
C PHE A 87 1.95 7.34 -12.25
N ASP A 88 2.04 8.37 -11.39
CA ASP A 88 3.22 9.22 -11.22
C ASP A 88 3.23 9.84 -9.80
N ASP A 89 4.22 10.69 -9.50
CA ASP A 89 4.40 11.31 -8.18
C ASP A 89 3.21 12.17 -7.70
N LYS A 90 2.35 12.62 -8.63
CA LYS A 90 1.18 13.46 -8.36
C LYS A 90 -0.15 12.74 -8.58
N HIS A 91 -0.13 11.52 -9.11
CA HIS A 91 -1.32 10.75 -9.41
C HIS A 91 -1.17 9.33 -8.88
N TRP A 92 -1.75 9.09 -7.71
CA TRP A 92 -1.71 7.78 -7.07
C TRP A 92 -2.86 7.59 -6.08
N LEU A 93 -3.13 6.33 -5.74
CA LEU A 93 -4.08 5.94 -4.71
C LEU A 93 -3.43 4.90 -3.81
N LYS A 94 -3.41 5.15 -2.50
CA LYS A 94 -3.10 4.14 -1.48
C LYS A 94 -4.37 3.77 -0.74
N ALA A 95 -4.54 2.50 -0.43
CA ALA A 95 -5.64 2.03 0.41
C ALA A 95 -5.21 0.83 1.24
N GLY A 96 -5.65 0.75 2.49
CA GLY A 96 -5.25 -0.32 3.38
C GLY A 96 -5.55 -0.03 4.83
N ILE A 97 -4.71 -0.57 5.70
CA ILE A 97 -4.76 -0.30 7.12
C ILE A 97 -3.75 0.80 7.45
N GLU A 98 -4.20 1.75 8.25
CA GLU A 98 -3.36 2.77 8.87
C GLU A 98 -3.57 2.73 10.39
N TYR A 99 -2.48 2.66 11.14
CA TYR A 99 -2.53 2.66 12.59
C TYR A 99 -2.53 4.09 13.11
N ASN A 100 -3.67 4.55 13.61
CA ASN A 100 -3.83 5.90 14.15
C ASN A 100 -4.57 5.85 15.49
N ASP A 101 -4.25 6.77 16.40
CA ASP A 101 -4.90 6.88 17.72
C ASP A 101 -4.97 5.55 18.50
N GLY A 102 -3.91 4.74 18.37
CA GLY A 102 -3.78 3.44 19.04
C GLY A 102 -4.65 2.31 18.44
N GLN A 103 -5.18 2.48 17.22
CA GLN A 103 -6.07 1.51 16.60
C GLN A 103 -5.84 1.40 15.07
N PRO A 104 -6.04 0.20 14.48
CA PRO A 104 -6.03 0.05 13.04
C PRO A 104 -7.33 0.61 12.42
N MET A 105 -7.18 1.44 11.40
CA MET A 105 -8.28 2.03 10.63
C MET A 105 -8.17 1.65 9.16
N ILE A 106 -9.30 1.48 8.46
CA ILE A 106 -9.25 1.46 6.98
C ILE A 106 -9.03 2.90 6.53
N SER A 107 -8.02 3.09 5.69
CA SER A 107 -7.74 4.37 5.07
C SER A 107 -7.62 4.22 3.56
N SER A 108 -8.02 5.27 2.84
CA SER A 108 -7.67 5.50 1.45
C SER A 108 -7.25 6.95 1.24
N VAL A 109 -6.18 7.17 0.50
CA VAL A 109 -5.79 8.48 -0.02
C VAL A 109 -5.81 8.42 -1.53
N LEU A 110 -6.61 9.27 -2.16
CA LEU A 110 -6.56 9.53 -3.58
C LEU A 110 -5.80 10.84 -3.78
N THR A 111 -4.68 10.77 -4.48
CA THR A 111 -3.88 11.93 -4.83
C THR A 111 -4.06 12.23 -6.31
N ASN A 112 -4.62 13.42 -6.59
CA ASN A 112 -4.72 14.01 -7.92
C ASN A 112 -4.20 15.44 -7.83
N GLU A 113 -2.87 15.59 -7.97
CA GLU A 113 -2.06 16.77 -7.63
C GLU A 113 -2.06 17.19 -6.16
N LEU A 114 -3.12 16.87 -5.42
CA LEU A 114 -3.28 17.06 -3.98
C LEU A 114 -3.88 15.79 -3.38
N SER A 115 -3.46 15.43 -2.18
CA SER A 115 -3.99 14.26 -1.46
C SER A 115 -5.36 14.54 -0.84
N ASP A 116 -6.36 13.74 -1.19
CA ASP A 116 -7.64 13.67 -0.51
C ASP A 116 -7.70 12.40 0.34
N TRP A 117 -7.85 12.56 1.65
CA TRP A 117 -7.80 11.47 2.61
C TRP A 117 -9.20 11.13 3.12
N GLY A 118 -9.67 9.95 2.72
CA GLY A 118 -10.87 9.33 3.27
C GLY A 118 -10.49 8.32 4.34
N THR A 119 -10.89 8.57 5.59
CA THR A 119 -10.78 7.58 6.67
C THR A 119 -12.12 6.88 6.86
N GLY A 120 -12.05 5.54 6.92
CA GLY A 120 -13.18 4.70 7.28
C GLY A 120 -13.33 4.54 8.79
N TRP A 121 -14.40 3.85 9.18
CA TRP A 121 -14.65 3.52 10.57
C TRP A 121 -13.67 2.44 11.07
N LYS A 122 -13.48 2.42 12.39
CA LYS A 122 -12.71 1.41 13.14
C LYS A 122 -12.95 -0.01 12.61
N ILE A 123 -11.87 -0.75 12.34
CA ILE A 123 -11.95 -2.20 12.15
C ILE A 123 -11.77 -2.86 13.51
N PHE A 124 -12.79 -3.58 13.97
CA PHE A 124 -12.52 -4.67 14.88
C PHE A 124 -11.99 -5.82 14.05
N LEU A 125 -10.68 -6.07 14.09
CA LEU A 125 -10.11 -7.33 13.64
C LEU A 125 -10.66 -8.40 14.60
N CYS A 126 -11.87 -8.89 14.32
CA CYS A 126 -12.39 -10.08 14.94
C CYS A 126 -11.45 -11.19 14.47
N ASN A 127 -10.61 -11.70 15.37
CA ASN A 127 -9.66 -12.79 15.15
C ASN A 127 -10.16 -13.77 14.08
N LEU A 128 -9.73 -13.58 12.83
CA LEU A 128 -9.87 -14.55 11.76
C LEU A 128 -8.64 -15.45 11.80
N LEU A 129 -8.42 -16.07 12.96
CA LEU A 129 -7.55 -17.23 13.12
C LEU A 129 -8.13 -18.10 14.25
N LYS A 130 -8.98 -19.05 13.86
CA LYS A 130 -8.87 -20.45 14.30
C LYS A 130 -9.20 -21.36 13.12
#